data_AF-A0A2V2U830-F1
#
_entry.id   AF-A0A2V2U830-F1
#
_cell.length_a   1.000
_cell.length_b   1.000
_cell.length_c   1.000
_cell.angle_alpha   90.00
_cell.angle_beta   90.00
_cell.angle_gamma   90.00
#
_symmetry.space_group_name_H-M   'P 1'
#
loop_
_entity.id
_entity.type
_entity.pdbx_description
1 polymer ?
#
loop_
_entity_poly.entity_id
_entity_poly.type
_entity_poly.pdbx_seq_one_letter_code
_entity_poly.pdbx_strand_id
1 'polypeptide(L)' 'MEKTLISVEEFPIPEVGKRQRDRRKRCALCGNLATHAAVFKVEGASLVERYCIVCVKGLKYRGGLFRENTIQ' A
#
# COMPACT_ATOMS: atom_id res chain seq x y z
N MET A 1 -10.77 5.61 -10.19
CA MET A 1 -9.56 5.39 -11.01
C MET A 1 -9.19 3.91 -10.96
N GLU A 2 -9.03 3.24 -12.10
CA GLU A 2 -8.62 1.83 -12.09
C GLU A 2 -7.11 1.74 -11.86
N LYS A 3 -6.70 0.90 -10.89
CA LYS A 3 -5.30 0.66 -10.55
C LYS A 3 -5.01 -0.82 -10.70
N THR A 4 -4.04 -1.20 -11.54
CA THR A 4 -3.61 -2.59 -11.72
C THR A 4 -2.36 -2.85 -10.89
N LEU A 5 -2.38 -3.84 -10.00
CA LEU A 5 -1.21 -4.21 -9.21
C LEU A 5 -0.13 -4.83 -10.10
N ILE A 6 1.06 -4.23 -10.15
CA ILE A 6 2.21 -4.71 -10.93
C ILE A 6 3.09 -5.61 -10.05
N SER A 7 3.51 -5.10 -8.89
CA SER A 7 4.44 -5.81 -8.01
C SER A 7 4.23 -5.43 -6.55
N VAL A 8 4.73 -6.30 -5.67
CA VAL A 8 4.77 -6.05 -4.23
C VAL A 8 6.15 -6.44 -3.72
N GLU A 9 6.83 -5.50 -3.09
CA GLU A 9 8.13 -5.69 -2.48
C GLU A 9 8.02 -5.52 -0.97
N GLU A 10 8.66 -6.44 -0.23
CA GLU A 10 8.84 -6.28 1.21
C GLU A 10 10.05 -5.38 1.47
N PHE A 11 9.93 -4.48 2.43
CA PHE A 11 11.03 -3.63 2.86
C PHE A 11 11.22 -3.75 4.38
N PRO A 12 12.47 -3.62 4.87
CA PRO A 12 12.73 -3.67 6.29
C PRO A 12 11.95 -2.58 7.02
N ILE A 13 11.40 -2.93 8.18
CA ILE A 13 10.62 -2.00 9.01
C ILE A 13 11.45 -0.72 9.21
N PRO A 14 10.99 0.44 8.71
CA PRO A 14 11.76 1.67 8.85
C PRO A 14 11.89 1.95 10.34
N GLU A 15 13.12 2.18 10.81
CA GLU A 15 13.35 2.54 12.21
C GLU A 15 12.38 3.66 12.60
N VAL A 16 11.47 3.32 13.51
CA VAL A 16 10.46 4.24 14.00
C VAL A 16 11.13 5.08 15.08
N GLY A 17 12.03 5.98 14.65
CA GLY A 17 12.49 7.06 15.52
C GLY A 17 11.25 7.77 16.10
N LYS A 18 11.37 8.32 17.32
CA LYS A 18 10.27 8.85 18.18
C LYS A 18 9.25 9.79 17.49
N ARG A 19 9.46 10.20 16.24
CA ARG A 19 8.51 10.90 15.36
C ARG A 19 7.48 9.92 14.76
N GLN A 20 6.55 9.43 15.57
CA GLN A 20 5.44 8.52 15.22
C GLN A 20 4.42 9.04 14.17
N ARG A 21 4.63 10.24 13.58
CA ARG A 21 3.66 10.92 12.69
C ARG A 21 4.01 10.88 11.20
N ASP A 22 5.04 10.16 10.79
CA ASP A 22 5.32 10.04 9.35
C ASP A 22 4.25 9.17 8.67
N ARG A 23 3.26 9.82 8.05
CA ARG A 23 2.19 9.16 7.27
C ARG A 23 2.77 8.29 6.16
N ARG A 24 3.98 8.56 5.67
CA ARG A 24 4.66 7.74 4.65
C ARG A 24 5.10 6.38 5.20
N LYS A 25 5.17 6.18 6.51
CA LYS A 25 5.53 4.89 7.13
C LYS A 25 4.31 4.04 7.47
N ARG A 26 3.09 4.53 7.21
CA ARG A 26 1.84 3.85 7.56
C ARG A 26 1.19 3.21 6.34
N CYS A 27 0.41 2.18 6.61
CA CYS A 27 -0.40 1.48 5.65
C CYS A 27 -1.49 2.41 5.13
N ALA A 28 -1.60 2.51 3.80
CA ALA A 28 -2.60 3.34 3.13
C ALA A 28 -4.05 2.93 3.47
N LEU A 29 -4.28 1.67 3.85
CA LEU A 29 -5.61 1.15 4.17
C LEU A 29 -6.03 1.27 5.63
N CYS A 30 -5.15 0.91 6.56
CA CYS A 30 -5.51 0.79 7.98
C CYS A 30 -4.67 1.67 8.92
N GLY A 31 -3.67 2.40 8.41
CA GLY A 31 -2.83 3.27 9.24
C GLY A 31 -1.82 2.55 10.15
N ASN A 32 -1.77 1.22 10.14
CA ASN A 32 -0.74 0.41 10.81
C ASN A 32 0.64 0.62 10.18
N LEU A 33 1.70 0.14 10.81
CA LEU A 33 3.05 0.21 10.24
C LEU A 33 3.10 -0.54 8.90
N ALA A 34 3.57 0.14 7.85
CA ALA A 34 3.75 -0.49 6.56
C ALA A 34 5.09 -1.23 6.49
N THR A 35 5.06 -2.41 5.90
CA THR A 35 6.24 -3.26 5.67
C THR A 35 6.37 -3.69 4.21
N HIS A 36 5.37 -3.36 3.38
CA HIS A 36 5.34 -3.73 1.97
C HIS A 36 5.02 -2.51 1.11
N ALA A 37 5.69 -2.40 -0.03
CA ALA A 37 5.39 -1.42 -1.07
C ALA A 37 4.71 -2.14 -2.22
N ALA A 38 3.53 -1.66 -2.61
CA ALA A 38 2.79 -2.14 -3.77
C ALA A 38 2.90 -1.10 -4.88
N VAL A 39 3.33 -1.55 -6.05
CA VAL A 39 3.42 -0.74 -7.26
C VAL A 39 2.19 -1.01 -8.11
N PHE A 40 1.45 0.05 -8.42
CA PHE A 40 0.28 0.01 -9.27
C PHE A 40 0.52 0.74 -10.57
N LYS A 41 -0.01 0.20 -11.67
CA LYS A 41 -0.17 0.91 -12.93
C LYS A 41 -1.47 1.70 -12.87
N VAL A 42 -1.40 2.98 -13.20
CA VAL A 42 -2.56 3.85 -13.42
C VAL A 42 -2.44 4.48 -14.81
N GLU A 43 -3.50 5.08 -15.34
CA GLU A 43 -3.48 5.68 -16.67
C GLU A 43 -2.33 6.70 -16.80
N GLY A 44 -1.34 6.38 -17.63
CA GLY A 44 -0.18 7.23 -17.90
C GLY A 44 0.88 7.32 -16.80
N ALA A 45 0.75 6.60 -15.66
CA ALA A 45 1.71 6.69 -14.57
C ALA A 45 1.80 5.39 -13.73
N SER A 46 2.78 5.38 -12.82
CA SER A 46 2.93 4.34 -11.80
C SER A 46 2.74 4.97 -10.41
N LEU A 47 1.95 4.30 -9.57
CA LEU A 47 1.67 4.71 -8.21
C LEU A 47 2.30 3.72 -7.23
N VAL A 48 3.07 4.22 -6.27
CA VAL A 48 3.63 3.39 -5.20
C VAL A 48 2.90 3.69 -3.90
N GLU A 49 2.25 2.68 -3.34
CA GLU A 49 1.54 2.78 -2.06
C GLU A 49 2.11 1.77 -1.06
N ARG A 50 2.05 2.09 0.22
CA ARG A 50 2.64 1.28 1.29
C ARG A 50 1.56 0.60 2.11
N TYR A 51 1.78 -0.67 2.45
CA TYR A 51 0.81 -1.53 3.12
C TYR A 51 1.44 -2.33 4.25
N CYS A 52 0.62 -2.71 5.24
CA CYS A 52 1.00 -3.72 6.22
C CYS A 52 0.83 -5.12 5.61
N ILE A 53 1.46 -6.12 6.24
CA ILE A 53 1.43 -7.52 5.79
C ILE A 53 0.00 -8.09 5.64
N VAL A 54 -0.95 -7.66 6.46
CA VAL A 54 -2.33 -8.15 6.40
C VAL A 54 -3.05 -7.58 5.19
N CYS A 55 -3.01 -6.24 5.03
CA CYS A 55 -3.67 -5.56 3.93
C CYS A 55 -3.06 -5.94 2.57
N VAL A 56 -1.73 -6.10 2.49
CA VAL A 56 -1.06 -6.46 1.23
C VAL A 56 -1.36 -7.89 0.79
N LYS A 57 -1.55 -8.84 1.72
CA LYS A 57 -2.04 -10.18 1.39
C LYS A 57 -3.43 -10.08 0.75
N GLY A 58 -4.32 -9.26 1.32
CA GLY A 58 -5.63 -8.98 0.75
C GLY A 58 -5.58 -8.44 -0.69
N LEU A 59 -4.56 -7.63 -1.02
CA LEU A 59 -4.33 -7.16 -2.39
C LEU A 59 -3.94 -8.30 -3.34
N LYS A 60 -3.02 -9.19 -2.93
CA LYS A 60 -2.53 -10.29 -3.76
C LYS A 60 -3.63 -11.30 -4.11
N TYR A 61 -4.53 -11.60 -3.18
CA TYR A 61 -5.62 -12.56 -3.40
C TYR A 61 -6.78 -12.00 -4.23
N ARG A 62 -6.91 -10.67 -4.38
CA ARG A 62 -8.03 -10.04 -5.10
C ARG A 62 -7.75 -9.68 -6.55
N GLY A 63 -6.61 -10.08 -7.13
CA GLY A 63 -6.39 -9.99 -8.56
C GLY A 63 -6.68 -8.60 -9.15
N GLY A 64 -5.97 -7.57 -8.66
CA GLY A 64 -5.70 -6.38 -9.48
C GLY A 64 -6.85 -5.41 -9.81
N LEU A 65 -8.04 -5.50 -9.21
CA LEU A 65 -9.06 -4.44 -9.34
C LEU A 65 -9.24 -3.70 -8.01
N PHE A 66 -8.40 -2.70 -7.75
CA PHE A 66 -8.66 -1.75 -6.68
C PHE A 66 -9.70 -0.74 -7.18
N ARG A 67 -10.98 -1.12 -7.12
CA ARG A 67 -12.06 -0.12 -7.18
C ARG A 67 -11.97 0.69 -5.89
N GLU A 68 -11.77 2.00 -6.03
CA GLU A 68 -11.95 2.97 -4.96
C GLU A 68 -13.39 2.85 -4.42
N ASN A 69 -13.65 1.89 -3.54
CA ASN A 69 -14.82 1.95 -2.69
C ASN A 69 -14.47 2.88 -1.55
N THR A 70 -14.75 4.15 -1.82
CA THR A 70 -15.10 5.20 -0.88
C THR A 70 -15.74 4.58 0.36
N ILE A 71 -15.05 4.67 1.49
CA ILE A 71 -15.71 4.57 2.79
C ILE A 71 -16.52 5.87 2.89
N GLN A 72 -17.83 5.78 2.65
CA GLN A 72 -18.80 6.80 3.06
C GLN A 72 -19.11 6.63 4.54
#